data_AF-A0A5M3W3T5-F1
#
_entry.id   AF-A0A5M3W3T5-F1
#
_cell.length_a   1.000
_cell.length_b   1.000
_cell.length_c   1.000
_cell.angle_alpha   90.00
_cell.angle_beta   90.00
_cell.angle_gamma   90.00
#
_symmetry.space_group_name_H-M   'P 1'
#
loop_
_entity.id
_entity.type
_entity.pdbx_description
1 polymer ?
#
loop_
_entity_poly.entity_id
_entity_poly.type
_entity_poly.pdbx_seq_one_letter_code
_entity_poly.pdbx_strand_id
1 'polypeptide(L)'
;MSEAQRLERALFEVKRVIVGQDRMVERMLVAVLARGHCLLEGVPGIAKTLAAETLAVVAGGSFARIQFTPDLVPSDIVGTRVYRPSTESFDTELGPVMANFVLADEINRAPAKVQSALLEVMAERQVSIGGTTYPVPMPFLVLATQNPIESEGVYQLPEAQRDRFLMKIDVGYPTESEELAILYRMSVDPPAATRIFDPDELLALQRAAGTVFVHHAVAEYAVRLVYATRTPDRYGLAELTRLLSFGASPRATLGLVAAARALALLRGRDYVLPGDVADLAVDVIAHRLVLSLDALADGLSARHLVEQLLRAIPQPMIAPTQEEAA
;
A
#
# COMPACT_ATOMS: atom_id res chain seq x y z
N MET A 1 11.03 -11.50 -23.37
CA MET A 1 10.87 -11.86 -21.95
C MET A 1 9.39 -11.89 -21.66
N SER A 2 8.88 -12.88 -20.93
CA SER A 2 7.49 -12.87 -20.46
C SER A 2 7.27 -11.75 -19.44
N GLU A 3 6.01 -11.35 -19.22
CA GLU A 3 5.65 -10.35 -18.19
C GLU A 3 6.18 -10.76 -16.81
N ALA A 4 6.04 -12.05 -16.46
CA ALA A 4 6.54 -12.63 -15.23
C ALA A 4 8.07 -12.47 -15.07
N GLN A 5 8.85 -12.75 -16.11
CA GLN A 5 10.31 -12.59 -16.08
C GLN A 5 10.74 -11.13 -15.88
N ARG A 6 9.97 -10.18 -16.44
CA ARG A 6 10.24 -8.75 -16.23
C ARG A 6 9.92 -8.31 -14.81
N LEU A 7 8.81 -8.79 -14.25
CA LEU A 7 8.42 -8.52 -12.87
C LEU A 7 9.41 -9.13 -11.87
N GLU A 8 9.87 -10.34 -12.12
CA GLU A 8 10.94 -10.98 -11.33
C GLU A 8 12.23 -10.17 -11.37
N ARG A 9 12.64 -9.71 -12.56
CA ARG A 9 13.80 -8.83 -12.72
C ARG A 9 13.64 -7.52 -11.96
N ALA A 10 12.46 -6.91 -11.98
CA ALA A 10 12.18 -5.70 -11.22
C ALA A 10 12.22 -5.93 -9.70
N LEU A 11 11.65 -7.04 -9.23
CA LEU A 11 11.73 -7.45 -7.83
C LEU A 11 13.19 -7.63 -7.40
N PHE A 12 13.98 -8.34 -8.20
CA PHE A 12 15.41 -8.52 -7.95
C PHE A 12 16.16 -7.19 -7.90
N GLU A 13 15.85 -6.27 -8.81
CA GLU A 13 16.49 -4.97 -8.87
C GLU A 13 16.20 -4.10 -7.63
N VAL A 14 14.96 -4.15 -7.12
CA VAL A 14 14.64 -3.46 -5.85
C VAL A 14 15.35 -4.15 -4.67
N LYS A 15 15.34 -5.48 -4.60
CA LYS A 15 16.03 -6.27 -3.56
C LYS A 15 17.57 -6.15 -3.62
N ARG A 16 18.12 -5.73 -4.75
CA ARG A 16 19.54 -5.40 -4.88
C ARG A 16 19.88 -4.17 -4.04
N VAL A 17 18.98 -3.19 -3.95
CA VAL A 17 19.17 -1.99 -3.13
C VAL A 17 18.67 -2.21 -1.70
N ILE A 18 17.48 -2.77 -1.54
CA ILE A 18 16.82 -2.95 -0.23
C ILE A 18 17.18 -4.31 0.37
N VAL A 19 17.70 -4.30 1.60
CA VAL A 19 18.12 -5.51 2.33
C VAL A 19 17.10 -5.83 3.42
N GLY A 20 16.74 -7.11 3.57
CA GLY A 20 15.98 -7.61 4.71
C GLY A 20 14.50 -7.21 4.77
N GLN A 21 13.95 -6.65 3.68
CA GLN A 21 12.56 -6.18 3.64
C GLN A 21 11.79 -6.76 2.46
N ASP A 22 12.01 -8.04 2.21
CA ASP A 22 11.43 -8.77 1.08
C ASP A 22 9.90 -8.66 1.01
N ARG A 23 9.24 -8.80 2.16
CA ARG A 23 7.79 -8.64 2.26
C ARG A 23 7.36 -7.22 1.89
N MET A 24 8.04 -6.19 2.40
CA MET A 24 7.69 -4.81 2.09
C MET A 24 7.81 -4.54 0.59
N VAL A 25 8.94 -4.95 -0.02
CA VAL A 25 9.19 -4.78 -1.45
C VAL A 25 8.16 -5.51 -2.30
N GLU A 26 7.85 -6.77 -1.98
CA GLU A 26 6.81 -7.56 -2.68
C GLU A 26 5.45 -6.84 -2.61
N ARG A 27 5.06 -6.37 -1.42
CA ARG A 27 3.77 -5.70 -1.20
C ARG A 27 3.69 -4.34 -1.91
N MET A 28 4.78 -3.59 -1.99
CA MET A 28 4.84 -2.34 -2.75
C MET A 28 4.66 -2.59 -4.26
N LEU A 29 5.28 -3.64 -4.82
CA LEU A 29 5.07 -4.03 -6.22
C LEU A 29 3.64 -4.52 -6.46
N VAL A 30 3.07 -5.30 -5.54
CA VAL A 30 1.65 -5.70 -5.59
C VAL A 30 0.75 -4.47 -5.64
N ALA A 31 1.02 -3.46 -4.83
CA ALA A 31 0.23 -2.23 -4.81
C ALA A 31 0.32 -1.43 -6.11
N VAL A 32 1.51 -1.33 -6.71
CA VAL A 32 1.71 -0.77 -8.05
C VAL A 32 0.84 -1.50 -9.08
N LEU A 33 0.91 -2.84 -9.13
CA LEU A 33 0.16 -3.65 -10.10
C LEU A 33 -1.35 -3.62 -9.86
N ALA A 34 -1.77 -3.57 -8.60
CA ALA A 34 -3.17 -3.49 -8.19
C ALA A 34 -3.74 -2.06 -8.25
N ARG A 35 -2.95 -1.06 -8.68
CA ARG A 35 -3.33 0.37 -8.74
C ARG A 35 -3.79 0.94 -7.40
N GLY A 36 -3.24 0.41 -6.30
CA GLY A 36 -3.62 0.77 -4.94
C GLY A 36 -2.49 1.46 -4.21
N HIS A 37 -2.84 2.33 -3.27
CA HIS A 37 -1.87 3.06 -2.45
C HIS A 37 -1.46 2.26 -1.21
N CYS A 38 -0.24 2.48 -0.72
CA CYS A 38 0.27 1.82 0.49
C CYS A 38 0.51 2.79 1.64
N LEU A 39 0.25 2.30 2.84
CA LEU A 39 0.62 2.93 4.10
C LEU A 39 1.73 2.09 4.74
N LEU A 40 2.92 2.67 4.89
CA LEU A 40 4.10 2.04 5.49
C LEU A 40 4.26 2.53 6.93
N GLU A 41 3.90 1.69 7.90
CA GLU A 41 4.08 2.02 9.30
C GLU A 41 5.37 1.39 9.82
N GLY A 42 6.15 2.16 10.59
CA GLY A 42 7.34 1.63 11.24
C GLY A 42 8.21 2.73 11.83
N VAL A 43 9.23 2.33 12.56
CA VAL A 43 10.19 3.25 13.18
C VAL A 43 11.01 4.02 12.14
N PRO A 44 11.62 5.17 12.50
CA PRO A 44 12.55 5.88 11.64
C PRO A 44 13.78 5.03 11.28
N GLY A 45 14.40 5.30 10.13
CA GLY A 45 15.68 4.70 9.74
C GLY A 45 15.60 3.33 9.05
N ILE A 46 14.41 2.75 8.87
CA ILE A 46 14.23 1.41 8.23
C ILE A 46 14.09 1.47 6.70
N ALA A 47 14.83 2.36 6.03
CA ALA A 47 14.90 2.44 4.55
C ALA A 47 13.57 2.59 3.76
N LYS A 48 12.45 2.99 4.40
CA LYS A 48 11.15 3.23 3.73
C LYS A 48 11.26 4.23 2.57
N THR A 49 11.93 5.35 2.80
CA THR A 49 12.17 6.38 1.79
C THR A 49 13.01 5.84 0.63
N LEU A 50 14.10 5.13 0.93
CA LEU A 50 14.96 4.51 -0.09
C LEU A 50 14.20 3.46 -0.91
N ALA A 51 13.32 2.68 -0.29
CA ALA A 51 12.50 1.69 -1.00
C ALA A 51 11.49 2.34 -1.96
N ALA A 52 10.87 3.45 -1.55
CA ALA A 52 9.96 4.21 -2.40
C ALA A 52 10.69 4.82 -3.61
N GLU A 53 11.85 5.43 -3.39
CA GLU A 53 12.70 5.99 -4.45
C GLU A 53 13.20 4.90 -5.41
N THR A 54 13.71 3.80 -4.86
CA THR A 54 14.18 2.64 -5.63
C THR A 54 13.07 2.08 -6.51
N LEU A 55 11.87 1.90 -5.95
CA LEU A 55 10.72 1.41 -6.71
C LEU A 55 10.33 2.36 -7.84
N ALA A 56 10.32 3.67 -7.59
CA ALA A 56 10.01 4.67 -8.61
C ALA A 56 11.02 4.63 -9.77
N VAL A 57 12.31 4.47 -9.47
CA VAL A 57 13.36 4.30 -10.49
C VAL A 57 13.14 3.02 -11.30
N VAL A 58 12.91 1.88 -10.65
CA VAL A 58 12.71 0.58 -11.30
C VAL A 58 11.45 0.59 -12.18
N ALA A 59 10.35 1.13 -11.66
CA ALA A 59 9.06 1.19 -12.33
C ALA A 59 8.98 2.25 -13.44
N GLY A 60 9.89 3.23 -13.41
CA GLY A 60 9.92 4.35 -14.35
C GLY A 60 8.80 5.36 -14.11
N GLY A 61 9.08 6.63 -14.39
CA GLY A 61 8.14 7.73 -14.16
C GLY A 61 8.74 8.83 -13.30
N SER A 62 7.96 9.87 -13.02
CA SER A 62 8.36 10.95 -12.11
C SER A 62 8.15 10.56 -10.66
N PHE A 63 9.06 11.02 -9.79
CA PHE A 63 8.99 10.83 -8.35
C PHE A 63 8.91 12.20 -7.66
N ALA A 64 8.07 12.31 -6.64
CA ALA A 64 8.01 13.45 -5.76
C ALA A 64 7.95 12.99 -4.31
N ARG A 65 8.71 13.66 -3.44
CA ARG A 65 8.67 13.45 -2.00
C ARG A 65 8.02 14.66 -1.35
N ILE A 66 7.03 14.41 -0.51
CA ILE A 66 6.33 15.42 0.30
C ILE A 66 6.56 15.03 1.75
N GLN A 67 7.30 15.87 2.46
CA GLN A 67 7.45 15.74 3.91
C GLN A 67 6.25 16.39 4.57
N PHE A 68 5.48 15.63 5.35
CA PHE A 68 4.34 16.17 6.08
C PHE A 68 4.83 16.83 7.36
N THR A 69 4.46 18.10 7.54
CA THR A 69 4.80 18.92 8.69
C THR A 69 3.56 19.65 9.20
N PRO A 70 3.55 20.12 10.47
CA PRO A 70 2.38 20.79 11.06
C PRO A 70 1.97 22.09 10.34
N ASP A 71 2.91 22.74 9.66
CA ASP A 71 2.75 24.00 8.94
C ASP A 71 2.34 23.84 7.47
N LEU A 72 2.37 22.61 6.94
CA LEU A 72 2.01 22.32 5.56
C LEU A 72 0.55 22.72 5.30
N VAL A 73 0.28 23.34 4.14
CA VAL A 73 -1.08 23.67 3.71
C VAL A 73 -1.50 22.86 2.48
N PRO A 74 -2.82 22.67 2.22
CA PRO A 74 -3.29 21.89 1.08
C PRO A 74 -2.72 22.33 -0.28
N SER A 75 -2.48 23.64 -0.47
CA SER A 75 -1.90 24.18 -1.70
C SER A 75 -0.46 23.72 -1.94
N ASP A 76 0.29 23.38 -0.90
CA ASP A 76 1.66 22.86 -1.05
C ASP A 76 1.67 21.42 -1.59
N ILE A 77 0.53 20.74 -1.55
CA ILE A 77 0.32 19.40 -2.08
C ILE A 77 -0.23 19.48 -3.51
N VAL A 78 -1.36 20.18 -3.69
CA VAL A 78 -2.09 20.19 -4.97
C VAL A 78 -1.54 21.19 -5.97
N GLY A 79 -0.94 22.29 -5.50
CA GLY A 79 -0.52 23.44 -6.31
C GLY A 79 -1.32 24.70 -6.00
N THR A 80 -0.89 25.81 -6.59
CA THR A 80 -1.47 27.14 -6.35
C THR A 80 -1.48 28.00 -7.62
N ARG A 81 -2.15 29.15 -7.56
CA ARG A 81 -2.07 30.18 -8.60
C ARG A 81 -1.13 31.27 -8.15
N VAL A 82 -0.09 31.51 -8.93
CA VAL A 82 0.91 32.53 -8.68
C VAL A 82 0.65 33.71 -9.60
N TYR A 83 0.52 34.90 -9.02
CA TYR A 83 0.44 36.13 -9.81
C TYR A 83 1.81 36.46 -10.38
N ARG A 84 1.90 36.62 -11.70
CA ARG A 84 3.11 36.99 -12.42
C ARG A 84 3.02 38.46 -12.83
N PRO A 85 3.73 39.38 -12.15
CA PRO A 85 3.64 40.81 -12.42
C PRO A 85 4.08 41.19 -13.84
N SER A 86 5.00 40.44 -14.44
CA SER A 86 5.50 40.72 -15.79
C SER A 86 4.45 40.56 -16.89
N THR A 87 3.42 39.75 -16.65
CA THR A 87 2.34 39.44 -17.61
C THR A 87 0.98 39.88 -17.10
N GLU A 88 0.90 40.46 -15.90
CA GLU A 88 -0.33 40.80 -15.18
C GLU A 88 -1.34 39.63 -15.15
N SER A 89 -0.83 38.39 -15.13
CA SER A 89 -1.61 37.16 -15.22
C SER A 89 -1.41 36.26 -14.00
N PHE A 90 -2.36 35.35 -13.78
CA PHE A 90 -2.24 34.29 -12.78
C PHE A 90 -1.87 32.99 -13.47
N ASP A 91 -0.66 32.51 -13.24
CA ASP A 91 -0.19 31.21 -13.74
C ASP A 91 -0.49 30.12 -12.71
N THR A 92 -0.81 28.91 -13.18
CA THR A 92 -1.01 27.76 -12.30
C THR A 92 0.31 27.04 -12.11
N GLU A 93 0.75 26.92 -10.86
CA GLU A 93 1.89 26.10 -10.47
C GLU A 93 1.36 24.80 -9.87
N LEU A 94 1.67 23.69 -10.55
CA LEU A 94 1.24 22.35 -10.15
C LEU A 94 2.04 21.85 -8.96
N GLY A 95 1.36 21.28 -7.97
CA GLY A 95 1.99 20.75 -6.77
C GLY A 95 2.73 19.43 -6.99
N PRO A 96 3.50 18.98 -5.98
CA PRO A 96 4.31 17.76 -6.03
C PRO A 96 3.50 16.47 -6.24
N VAL A 97 2.18 16.49 -6.03
CA VAL A 97 1.32 15.33 -6.36
C VAL A 97 1.22 15.05 -7.86
N MET A 98 1.66 15.98 -8.72
CA MET A 98 1.72 15.78 -10.17
C MET A 98 2.96 14.95 -10.57
N ALA A 99 3.11 13.80 -9.93
CA ALA A 99 4.15 12.81 -10.19
C ALA A 99 3.55 11.40 -10.26
N ASN A 100 4.22 10.46 -10.93
CA ASN A 100 3.78 9.07 -10.97
C ASN A 100 3.86 8.39 -9.60
N PHE A 101 4.94 8.66 -8.85
CA PHE A 101 5.19 8.12 -7.53
C PHE A 101 5.31 9.27 -6.53
N VAL A 102 4.43 9.29 -5.54
CA VAL A 102 4.43 10.29 -4.48
C VAL A 102 4.72 9.62 -3.16
N LEU A 103 5.85 9.96 -2.54
CA LEU A 103 6.16 9.59 -1.16
C LEU A 103 5.62 10.67 -0.22
N ALA A 104 4.58 10.34 0.54
CA ALA A 104 4.03 11.18 1.61
C ALA A 104 4.63 10.77 2.96
N ASP A 105 5.76 11.38 3.31
CA ASP A 105 6.53 11.01 4.49
C ASP A 105 5.90 11.60 5.75
N GLU A 106 5.70 10.78 6.78
CA GLU A 106 5.13 11.13 8.08
C GLU A 106 3.76 11.79 7.99
N ILE A 107 2.84 11.18 7.23
CA ILE A 107 1.49 11.70 6.96
C ILE A 107 0.71 12.09 8.23
N ASN A 108 1.03 11.45 9.36
CA ASN A 108 0.47 11.72 10.67
C ASN A 108 0.97 13.02 11.34
N ARG A 109 1.92 13.77 10.75
CA ARG A 109 2.40 15.05 11.28
C ARG A 109 1.68 16.28 10.74
N ALA A 110 0.91 16.14 9.65
CA ALA A 110 0.15 17.26 9.10
C ALA A 110 -1.31 17.27 9.59
N PRO A 111 -1.95 18.45 9.66
CA PRO A 111 -3.36 18.56 10.01
C PRO A 111 -4.30 17.76 9.09
N ALA A 112 -5.47 17.38 9.62
CA ALA A 112 -6.46 16.57 8.88
C ALA A 112 -6.91 17.18 7.53
N LYS A 113 -6.87 18.51 7.37
CA LYS A 113 -7.19 19.19 6.10
C LYS A 113 -6.17 18.86 5.00
N VAL A 114 -4.90 18.79 5.37
CA VAL A 114 -3.77 18.47 4.47
C VAL A 114 -3.81 17.00 4.08
N GLN A 115 -4.04 16.12 5.07
CA GLN A 115 -4.26 14.70 4.84
C GLN A 115 -5.43 14.48 3.87
N SER A 116 -6.55 15.18 4.08
CA SER A 116 -7.74 15.10 3.22
C SER A 116 -7.45 15.51 1.77
N ALA A 117 -6.64 16.55 1.56
CA ALA A 117 -6.25 16.98 0.22
C ALA A 117 -5.48 15.89 -0.54
N LEU A 118 -4.50 15.24 0.08
CA LEU A 118 -3.79 14.12 -0.55
C LEU A 118 -4.73 12.94 -0.84
N LEU A 119 -5.61 12.61 0.10
CA LEU A 119 -6.56 11.51 -0.03
C LEU A 119 -7.65 11.75 -1.08
N GLU A 120 -8.00 13.00 -1.32
CA GLU A 120 -8.86 13.41 -2.43
C GLU A 120 -8.17 13.14 -3.77
N VAL A 121 -6.90 13.54 -3.92
CA VAL A 121 -6.11 13.25 -5.12
C VAL A 121 -5.97 11.74 -5.35
N MET A 122 -5.78 10.96 -4.29
CA MET A 122 -5.75 9.49 -4.36
C MET A 122 -7.07 8.89 -4.89
N ALA A 123 -8.20 9.45 -4.49
CA ALA A 123 -9.52 8.95 -4.89
C ALA A 123 -9.89 9.40 -6.31
N GLU A 124 -9.73 10.70 -6.59
CA GLU A 124 -10.22 11.35 -7.80
C GLU A 124 -9.20 11.32 -8.95
N ARG A 125 -7.91 11.08 -8.66
CA ARG A 125 -6.81 11.07 -9.64
C ARG A 125 -6.71 12.37 -10.46
N GLN A 126 -7.05 13.49 -9.84
CA GLN A 126 -6.98 14.82 -10.43
C GLN A 126 -6.87 15.86 -9.32
N VAL A 127 -6.38 17.05 -9.68
CA VAL A 127 -6.36 18.24 -8.83
C VAL A 127 -7.17 19.35 -9.48
N SER A 128 -7.89 20.13 -8.68
CA SER A 128 -8.62 21.31 -9.17
C SER A 128 -8.02 22.58 -8.58
N ILE A 129 -7.48 23.44 -9.45
CA ILE A 129 -6.81 24.69 -9.05
C ILE A 129 -7.46 25.85 -9.79
N GLY A 130 -8.07 26.78 -9.03
CA GLY A 130 -8.71 27.98 -9.57
C GLY A 130 -9.78 27.72 -10.63
N GLY A 131 -10.55 26.64 -10.48
CA GLY A 131 -11.62 26.25 -11.41
C GLY A 131 -11.19 25.43 -12.62
N THR A 132 -9.89 25.15 -12.78
CA THR A 132 -9.39 24.23 -13.81
C THR A 132 -8.95 22.92 -13.19
N THR A 133 -9.33 21.81 -13.81
CA THR A 133 -8.99 20.45 -13.34
C THR A 133 -7.85 19.88 -14.16
N TYR A 134 -6.86 19.31 -13.47
CA TYR A 134 -5.65 18.72 -14.04
C TYR A 134 -5.58 17.24 -13.62
N PRO A 135 -5.55 16.29 -14.57
CA PRO A 135 -5.41 14.87 -14.25
C PRO A 135 -3.98 14.56 -13.79
N VAL A 136 -3.82 13.72 -12.78
CA VAL A 136 -2.48 13.27 -12.35
C VAL A 136 -1.83 12.35 -13.40
N PRO A 137 -0.49 12.30 -13.48
CA PRO A 137 0.20 11.37 -14.35
C PRO A 137 -0.15 9.91 -14.04
N MET A 138 -0.29 9.08 -15.07
CA MET A 138 -0.57 7.65 -14.93
C MET A 138 0.68 6.82 -15.33
N PRO A 139 1.03 5.77 -14.58
CA PRO A 139 0.40 5.29 -13.34
C PRO A 139 0.62 6.26 -12.17
N PHE A 140 -0.32 6.27 -11.22
CA PHE A 140 -0.29 7.12 -10.03
C PHE A 140 -0.29 6.29 -8.76
N LEU A 141 0.75 6.42 -7.94
CA LEU A 141 0.93 5.72 -6.68
C LEU A 141 1.37 6.67 -5.57
N VAL A 142 0.58 6.74 -4.50
CA VAL A 142 0.99 7.30 -3.21
C VAL A 142 1.50 6.19 -2.29
N LEU A 143 2.71 6.38 -1.78
CA LEU A 143 3.30 5.65 -0.66
C LEU A 143 3.33 6.59 0.53
N ALA A 144 2.48 6.37 1.53
CA ALA A 144 2.47 7.19 2.73
C ALA A 144 3.22 6.47 3.85
N THR A 145 4.03 7.18 4.64
CA THR A 145 4.71 6.61 5.82
C THR A 145 4.09 7.15 7.10
N GLN A 146 4.10 6.33 8.15
CA GLN A 146 3.72 6.72 9.50
C GLN A 146 4.77 6.25 10.51
N ASN A 147 5.05 7.10 11.49
CA ASN A 147 5.88 6.77 12.64
C ASN A 147 4.99 6.57 13.87
N PRO A 148 4.94 5.37 14.47
CA PRO A 148 4.05 5.08 15.60
C PRO A 148 4.52 5.65 16.95
N ILE A 149 5.79 6.06 17.08
CA ILE A 149 6.41 6.41 18.38
C ILE A 149 6.34 7.94 18.66
N GLU A 150 5.97 8.73 17.66
CA GLU A 150 6.01 10.19 17.79
C GLU A 150 4.90 10.69 18.72
N SER A 151 5.28 11.51 19.70
CA SER A 151 4.38 11.95 20.79
C SER A 151 3.91 13.41 20.64
N GLU A 152 4.56 14.21 19.80
CA GLU A 152 4.21 15.61 19.57
C GLU A 152 3.64 15.84 18.17
N GLY A 153 2.55 16.59 18.08
CA GLY A 153 1.99 17.02 16.79
C GLY A 153 1.41 15.89 15.93
N VAL A 154 1.00 14.77 16.53
CA VAL A 154 0.48 13.62 15.79
C VAL A 154 -1.04 13.68 15.59
N TYR A 155 -1.43 13.70 14.33
CA TYR A 155 -2.80 13.61 13.83
C TYR A 155 -3.04 12.21 13.26
N GLN A 156 -3.69 11.35 14.04
CA GLN A 156 -4.06 10.01 13.60
C GLN A 156 -4.99 10.08 12.39
N LEU A 157 -4.70 9.27 11.36
CA LEU A 157 -5.58 9.13 10.21
C LEU A 157 -6.90 8.49 10.66
N PRO A 158 -8.05 9.17 10.47
CA PRO A 158 -9.35 8.57 10.71
C PRO A 158 -9.54 7.28 9.91
N GLU A 159 -10.34 6.36 10.42
CA GLU A 159 -10.57 5.04 9.80
C GLU A 159 -11.07 5.14 8.36
N ALA A 160 -11.99 6.07 8.10
CA ALA A 160 -12.50 6.35 6.75
C ALA A 160 -11.39 6.80 5.78
N GLN A 161 -10.33 7.43 6.29
CA GLN A 161 -9.17 7.85 5.52
C GLN A 161 -8.21 6.67 5.29
N ARG A 162 -7.94 5.87 6.33
CA ARG A 162 -7.13 4.65 6.23
C ARG A 162 -7.70 3.65 5.22
N ASP A 163 -9.03 3.54 5.12
CA ASP A 163 -9.72 2.64 4.19
C ASP A 163 -9.44 2.94 2.69
N ARG A 164 -8.90 4.14 2.37
CA ARG A 164 -8.47 4.52 1.00
C ARG A 164 -7.15 3.87 0.59
N PHE A 165 -6.32 3.43 1.54
CA PHE A 165 -5.11 2.68 1.23
C PHE A 165 -5.46 1.22 0.96
N LEU A 166 -4.90 0.67 -0.11
CA LEU A 166 -5.07 -0.75 -0.43
C LEU A 166 -4.51 -1.62 0.70
N MET A 167 -3.31 -1.29 1.16
CA MET A 167 -2.57 -2.07 2.15
C MET A 167 -1.94 -1.17 3.21
N LYS A 168 -1.88 -1.66 4.44
CA LYS A 168 -0.97 -1.17 5.48
C LYS A 168 0.10 -2.23 5.76
N ILE A 169 1.36 -1.84 5.62
CA ILE A 169 2.52 -2.72 5.78
C ILE A 169 3.29 -2.23 7.00
N ASP A 170 3.49 -3.12 7.97
CA ASP A 170 4.31 -2.83 9.14
C ASP A 170 5.74 -3.28 8.86
N VAL A 171 6.67 -2.36 9.10
CA VAL A 171 8.10 -2.56 8.85
C VAL A 171 8.81 -2.51 10.19
N GLY A 172 9.38 -3.64 10.57
CA GLY A 172 10.17 -3.78 11.80
C GLY A 172 11.64 -3.40 11.60
N TYR A 173 12.41 -3.44 12.68
CA TYR A 173 13.86 -3.40 12.60
C TYR A 173 14.39 -4.62 11.84
N PRO A 174 15.50 -4.47 11.08
CA PRO A 174 16.16 -5.61 10.46
C PRO A 174 16.67 -6.56 11.54
N THR A 175 16.77 -7.84 11.18
CA THR A 175 17.49 -8.83 11.98
C THR A 175 19.00 -8.56 11.97
N GLU A 176 19.75 -9.17 12.90
CA GLU A 176 21.21 -9.01 12.97
C GLU A 176 21.91 -9.35 11.65
N SER A 177 21.47 -10.41 10.96
CA SER A 177 22.02 -10.82 9.67
C SER A 177 21.69 -9.84 8.55
N GLU A 178 20.49 -9.26 8.56
CA GLU A 178 20.07 -8.23 7.61
C GLU A 178 20.82 -6.92 7.86
N GLU A 179 21.03 -6.53 9.12
CA GLU A 179 21.79 -5.33 9.49
C GLU A 179 23.26 -5.45 9.08
N LEU A 180 23.87 -6.62 9.27
CA LEU A 180 25.22 -6.90 8.76
C LEU A 180 25.27 -6.83 7.21
N ALA A 181 24.25 -7.33 6.52
CA ALA A 181 24.16 -7.21 5.07
C ALA A 181 23.94 -5.77 4.60
N ILE A 182 23.19 -4.95 5.36
CA ILE A 182 23.05 -3.50 5.13
C ILE A 182 24.42 -2.84 5.24
N LEU A 183 25.19 -3.12 6.30
CA LEU A 183 26.54 -2.60 6.48
C LEU A 183 27.42 -2.91 5.26
N TYR A 184 27.54 -4.18 4.86
CA TYR A 184 28.38 -4.56 3.73
C TYR A 184 27.95 -3.91 2.41
N ARG A 185 26.65 -3.69 2.21
CA ARG A 185 26.11 -3.17 0.95
C ARG A 185 26.13 -1.64 0.87
N MET A 186 25.96 -0.95 1.99
CA MET A 186 25.80 0.50 2.02
C MET A 186 27.07 1.25 2.47
N SER A 187 28.06 0.59 3.07
CA SER A 187 29.23 1.29 3.64
C SER A 187 30.28 1.78 2.64
N VAL A 188 30.35 1.23 1.43
CA VAL A 188 31.43 1.56 0.47
C VAL A 188 30.87 2.21 -0.80
N ASP A 189 30.08 1.47 -1.56
CA ASP A 189 29.46 1.95 -2.81
C ASP A 189 28.00 1.47 -2.87
N PRO A 190 27.05 2.29 -2.36
CA PRO A 190 25.64 1.94 -2.37
C PRO A 190 25.15 1.64 -3.79
N PRO A 191 24.49 0.49 -4.03
CA PRO A 191 24.00 0.16 -5.36
C PRO A 191 22.91 1.14 -5.79
N ALA A 192 23.07 1.71 -7.00
CA ALA A 192 22.02 2.49 -7.64
C ALA A 192 21.08 1.58 -8.43
N ALA A 193 19.77 1.80 -8.27
CA ALA A 193 18.74 1.10 -9.03
C ALA A 193 18.77 1.52 -10.51
N THR A 194 18.41 0.58 -11.38
CA THR A 194 18.26 0.79 -12.81
C THR A 194 16.79 0.69 -13.20
N ARG A 195 16.41 1.50 -14.19
CA ARG A 195 15.06 1.49 -14.74
C ARG A 195 14.81 0.19 -15.50
N ILE A 196 13.72 -0.51 -15.17
CA ILE A 196 13.31 -1.77 -15.82
C ILE A 196 12.05 -1.58 -16.68
N PHE A 197 11.21 -0.61 -16.31
CA PHE A 197 9.96 -0.31 -17.00
C PHE A 197 9.85 1.16 -17.43
N ASP A 198 9.01 1.38 -18.43
CA ASP A 198 8.41 2.69 -18.72
C ASP A 198 6.97 2.77 -18.18
N PRO A 199 6.44 3.98 -17.91
CA PRO A 199 5.06 4.17 -17.43
C PRO A 199 4.00 3.42 -18.26
N ASP A 200 4.10 3.42 -19.58
CA ASP A 200 3.16 2.73 -20.48
C ASP A 200 3.21 1.21 -20.35
N GLU A 201 4.40 0.66 -20.12
CA GLU A 201 4.59 -0.77 -19.87
C GLU A 201 4.00 -1.17 -18.51
N LEU A 202 4.17 -0.31 -17.50
CA LEU A 202 3.57 -0.53 -16.20
C LEU A 202 2.04 -0.49 -16.27
N LEU A 203 1.46 0.40 -17.08
CA LEU A 203 0.02 0.43 -17.35
C LEU A 203 -0.46 -0.84 -18.08
N ALA A 204 0.35 -1.42 -18.97
CA ALA A 204 0.05 -2.71 -19.59
C ALA A 204 0.06 -3.84 -18.54
N LEU A 205 1.06 -3.89 -17.66
CA LEU A 205 1.14 -4.88 -16.58
C LEU A 205 -0.01 -4.75 -15.58
N GLN A 206 -0.43 -3.53 -15.23
CA GLN A 206 -1.62 -3.32 -14.40
C GLN A 206 -2.91 -3.83 -15.08
N ARG A 207 -3.02 -3.72 -16.41
CA ARG A 207 -4.14 -4.30 -17.16
C ARG A 207 -4.09 -5.83 -17.14
N ALA A 208 -2.90 -6.41 -17.36
CA ALA A 208 -2.68 -7.85 -17.29
C ALA A 208 -3.03 -8.42 -15.90
N ALA A 209 -2.57 -7.76 -14.83
CA ALA A 209 -2.94 -8.10 -13.45
C ALA A 209 -4.45 -8.04 -13.27
N GLY A 210 -5.09 -7.00 -13.80
CA GLY A 210 -6.55 -6.87 -13.82
C GLY A 210 -7.29 -8.00 -14.52
N THR A 211 -6.66 -8.79 -15.39
CA THR A 211 -7.29 -9.91 -16.13
C THR A 211 -6.97 -11.30 -15.59
N VAL A 212 -6.09 -11.42 -14.59
CA VAL A 212 -5.75 -12.71 -13.94
C VAL A 212 -7.02 -13.43 -13.45
N PHE A 213 -7.11 -14.72 -13.74
CA PHE A 213 -8.27 -15.53 -13.44
C PHE A 213 -8.47 -15.71 -11.93
N VAL A 214 -9.71 -15.58 -11.47
CA VAL A 214 -10.09 -15.84 -10.08
C VAL A 214 -11.23 -16.84 -10.09
N HIS A 215 -10.95 -18.04 -9.59
CA HIS A 215 -11.98 -19.07 -9.45
C HIS A 215 -13.07 -18.62 -8.47
N HIS A 216 -14.32 -19.01 -8.72
CA HIS A 216 -15.47 -18.60 -7.92
C HIS A 216 -15.26 -18.87 -6.42
N ALA A 217 -14.74 -20.04 -6.07
CA ALA A 217 -14.44 -20.40 -4.68
C ALA A 217 -13.41 -19.48 -4.00
N VAL A 218 -12.41 -18.95 -4.73
CA VAL A 218 -11.46 -17.95 -4.18
C VAL A 218 -12.18 -16.64 -3.91
N ALA A 219 -13.04 -16.20 -4.84
CA ALA A 219 -13.80 -14.97 -4.67
C ALA A 219 -14.75 -15.08 -3.48
N GLU A 220 -15.46 -16.20 -3.33
CA GLU A 220 -16.29 -16.49 -2.15
C GLU A 220 -15.46 -16.52 -0.86
N TYR A 221 -14.26 -17.10 -0.89
CA TYR A 221 -13.35 -17.10 0.26
C TYR A 221 -12.96 -15.67 0.68
N ALA A 222 -12.57 -14.81 -0.28
CA ALA A 222 -12.27 -13.40 0.01
C ALA A 222 -13.49 -12.65 0.58
N VAL A 223 -14.69 -12.91 0.07
CA VAL A 223 -15.94 -12.36 0.61
C VAL A 223 -16.18 -12.86 2.04
N ARG A 224 -16.02 -14.16 2.29
CA ARG A 224 -16.21 -14.77 3.62
C ARG A 224 -15.26 -14.18 4.65
N LEU A 225 -13.98 -14.02 4.32
CA LEU A 225 -13.00 -13.39 5.22
C LEU A 225 -13.44 -12.00 5.66
N VAL A 226 -13.85 -11.15 4.70
CA VAL A 226 -14.27 -9.79 4.99
C VAL A 226 -15.62 -9.76 5.72
N TYR A 227 -16.58 -10.60 5.31
CA TYR A 227 -17.90 -10.65 5.93
C TYR A 227 -17.86 -11.16 7.37
N ALA A 228 -16.95 -12.08 7.67
CA ALA A 228 -16.69 -12.57 9.02
C ALA A 228 -16.18 -11.47 9.97
N THR A 229 -15.52 -10.42 9.47
CA THR A 229 -15.16 -9.26 10.32
C THR A 229 -16.39 -8.46 10.80
N ARG A 230 -17.54 -8.61 10.13
CA ARG A 230 -18.78 -7.90 10.46
C ARG A 230 -19.79 -8.79 11.20
N THR A 231 -19.71 -10.10 10.98
CA THR A 231 -20.60 -11.10 11.59
C THR A 231 -19.81 -12.32 12.07
N PRO A 232 -18.85 -12.15 12.99
CA PRO A 232 -17.93 -13.23 13.37
C PRO A 232 -18.66 -14.38 14.09
N ASP A 233 -19.79 -14.11 14.75
CA ASP A 233 -20.69 -15.10 15.35
C ASP A 233 -21.12 -16.21 14.37
N ARG A 234 -21.41 -15.86 13.11
CA ARG A 234 -21.81 -16.81 12.06
C ARG A 234 -20.72 -17.80 11.67
N TYR A 235 -19.47 -17.49 12.00
CA TYR A 235 -18.30 -18.29 11.67
C TYR A 235 -17.69 -18.97 12.91
N GLY A 236 -18.44 -19.06 14.01
CA GLY A 236 -17.97 -19.69 15.25
C GLY A 236 -16.96 -18.84 16.04
N LEU A 237 -16.91 -17.53 15.75
CA LEU A 237 -15.96 -16.59 16.34
C LEU A 237 -16.67 -15.57 17.24
N ALA A 238 -17.61 -16.04 18.08
CA ALA A 238 -18.45 -15.17 18.90
C ALA A 238 -17.66 -14.23 19.83
N GLU A 239 -16.44 -14.61 20.22
CA GLU A 239 -15.53 -13.77 21.01
C GLU A 239 -15.16 -12.48 20.26
N LEU A 240 -14.92 -12.55 18.94
CA LEU A 240 -14.56 -11.39 18.12
C LEU A 240 -15.69 -10.35 18.01
N THR A 241 -16.96 -10.75 18.21
CA THR A 241 -18.10 -9.83 18.17
C THR A 241 -17.97 -8.72 19.21
N ARG A 242 -17.39 -9.01 20.39
CA ARG A 242 -17.18 -8.01 21.45
C ARG A 242 -15.92 -7.18 21.24
N LEU A 243 -14.96 -7.72 20.48
CA LEU A 243 -13.66 -7.10 20.23
C LEU A 243 -13.68 -6.11 19.05
N LEU A 244 -14.68 -6.21 18.18
CA LEU A 244 -14.83 -5.36 17.00
C LEU A 244 -16.04 -4.43 17.13
N SER A 245 -15.80 -3.12 17.11
CA SER A 245 -16.86 -2.13 16.96
C SER A 245 -17.36 -2.05 15.52
N PHE A 246 -16.45 -2.11 14.54
CA PHE A 246 -16.79 -2.16 13.12
C PHE A 246 -15.83 -3.06 12.33
N GLY A 247 -16.40 -3.87 11.44
CA GLY A 247 -15.64 -4.72 10.52
C GLY A 247 -15.19 -3.98 9.25
N ALA A 248 -14.39 -4.64 8.44
CA ALA A 248 -13.79 -4.06 7.24
C ALA A 248 -14.83 -3.74 6.16
N SER A 249 -14.65 -2.66 5.39
CA SER A 249 -15.58 -2.22 4.33
C SER A 249 -15.54 -3.11 3.08
N PRO A 250 -16.49 -3.01 2.12
CA PRO A 250 -16.42 -3.74 0.86
C PRO A 250 -15.16 -3.45 0.03
N ARG A 251 -14.47 -2.33 0.30
CA ARG A 251 -13.15 -2.04 -0.30
C ARG A 251 -12.10 -3.07 0.09
N ALA A 252 -12.23 -3.70 1.26
CA ALA A 252 -11.36 -4.81 1.65
C ALA A 252 -11.51 -5.99 0.67
N THR A 253 -12.74 -6.36 0.30
CA THR A 253 -12.97 -7.46 -0.65
C THR A 253 -12.40 -7.14 -2.03
N LEU A 254 -12.70 -5.95 -2.55
CA LEU A 254 -12.20 -5.50 -3.85
C LEU A 254 -10.67 -5.42 -3.86
N GLY A 255 -10.10 -4.84 -2.80
CA GLY A 255 -8.66 -4.70 -2.61
C GLY A 255 -7.96 -6.04 -2.49
N LEU A 256 -8.54 -6.98 -1.75
CA LEU A 256 -7.94 -8.30 -1.54
C LEU A 256 -7.88 -9.09 -2.86
N VAL A 257 -8.95 -9.06 -3.65
CA VAL A 257 -8.96 -9.73 -4.96
C VAL A 257 -8.01 -9.04 -5.95
N ALA A 258 -7.99 -7.70 -5.99
CA ALA A 258 -7.08 -6.96 -6.87
C ALA A 258 -5.60 -7.21 -6.51
N ALA A 259 -5.28 -7.20 -5.21
CA ALA A 259 -3.94 -7.50 -4.72
C ALA A 259 -3.56 -8.97 -4.96
N ALA A 260 -4.49 -9.92 -4.79
CA ALA A 260 -4.22 -11.33 -5.05
C ALA A 260 -3.96 -11.62 -6.54
N ARG A 261 -4.67 -10.93 -7.45
CA ARG A 261 -4.38 -10.97 -8.89
C ARG A 261 -2.98 -10.44 -9.21
N ALA A 262 -2.62 -9.30 -8.63
CA ALA A 262 -1.29 -8.73 -8.77
C ALA A 262 -0.19 -9.65 -8.22
N LEU A 263 -0.42 -10.29 -7.07
CA LEU A 263 0.52 -11.23 -6.46
C LEU A 263 0.68 -12.51 -7.29
N ALA A 264 -0.42 -13.06 -7.82
CA ALA A 264 -0.36 -14.20 -8.73
C ALA A 264 0.47 -13.88 -9.97
N LEU A 265 0.26 -12.71 -10.60
CA LEU A 265 1.04 -12.26 -11.75
C LEU A 265 2.53 -12.07 -11.40
N LEU A 266 2.82 -11.46 -10.25
CA LEU A 266 4.18 -11.27 -9.74
C LEU A 266 4.89 -12.62 -9.51
N ARG A 267 4.14 -13.64 -9.10
CA ARG A 267 4.61 -15.04 -8.94
C ARG A 267 4.55 -15.84 -10.25
N GLY A 268 4.30 -15.19 -11.39
CA GLY A 268 4.31 -15.79 -12.73
C GLY A 268 3.12 -16.68 -13.07
N ARG A 269 1.99 -16.54 -12.35
CA ARG A 269 0.74 -17.28 -12.58
C ARG A 269 -0.34 -16.40 -13.17
N ASP A 270 -1.17 -16.98 -14.03
CA ASP A 270 -2.35 -16.35 -14.65
C ASP A 270 -3.66 -16.67 -13.89
N TYR A 271 -3.57 -17.35 -12.75
CA TYR A 271 -4.68 -17.63 -11.84
C TYR A 271 -4.31 -17.39 -10.37
N VAL A 272 -5.30 -16.96 -9.59
CA VAL A 272 -5.18 -16.74 -8.14
C VAL A 272 -5.39 -18.04 -7.36
N LEU A 273 -4.51 -18.29 -6.37
CA LEU A 273 -4.67 -19.35 -5.40
C LEU A 273 -5.25 -18.83 -4.08
N PRO A 274 -5.91 -19.67 -3.27
CA PRO A 274 -6.39 -19.29 -1.94
C PRO A 274 -5.28 -18.77 -1.02
N GLY A 275 -4.07 -19.32 -1.14
CA GLY A 275 -2.89 -18.86 -0.42
C GLY A 275 -2.52 -17.40 -0.73
N ASP A 276 -2.71 -16.94 -1.98
CA ASP A 276 -2.43 -15.53 -2.33
C ASP A 276 -3.37 -14.57 -1.59
N VAL A 277 -4.63 -14.97 -1.41
CA VAL A 277 -5.61 -14.21 -0.64
C VAL A 277 -5.23 -14.21 0.85
N ALA A 278 -4.85 -15.36 1.39
CA ALA A 278 -4.43 -15.47 2.79
C ALA A 278 -3.17 -14.64 3.10
N ASP A 279 -2.17 -14.67 2.22
CA ASP A 279 -0.89 -13.94 2.33
C ASP A 279 -1.09 -12.41 2.43
N LEU A 280 -2.16 -11.90 1.81
CA LEU A 280 -2.48 -10.47 1.72
C LEU A 280 -3.54 -10.04 2.72
N ALA A 281 -4.27 -10.98 3.32
CA ALA A 281 -5.45 -10.68 4.14
C ALA A 281 -5.12 -9.77 5.34
N VAL A 282 -4.02 -10.00 6.05
CA VAL A 282 -3.63 -9.16 7.18
C VAL A 282 -3.32 -7.74 6.73
N ASP A 283 -2.53 -7.58 5.67
CA ASP A 283 -2.07 -6.27 5.17
C ASP A 283 -3.22 -5.46 4.53
N VAL A 284 -4.28 -6.13 4.06
CA VAL A 284 -5.47 -5.49 3.48
C VAL A 284 -6.56 -5.29 4.52
N ILE A 285 -6.81 -6.21 5.45
CA ILE A 285 -7.99 -6.15 6.32
C ILE A 285 -7.68 -5.39 7.62
N ALA A 286 -6.50 -5.58 8.22
CA ALA A 286 -6.26 -5.17 9.60
C ALA A 286 -6.42 -3.65 9.82
N HIS A 287 -6.01 -2.81 8.87
CA HIS A 287 -6.14 -1.35 9.01
C HIS A 287 -7.55 -0.81 8.78
N ARG A 288 -8.49 -1.69 8.40
CA ARG A 288 -9.91 -1.38 8.16
C ARG A 288 -10.80 -1.83 9.31
N LEU A 289 -10.23 -2.48 10.33
CA LEU A 289 -10.95 -2.91 11.52
C LEU A 289 -10.94 -1.81 12.58
N VAL A 290 -12.06 -1.70 13.29
CA VAL A 290 -12.23 -0.81 14.43
C VAL A 290 -12.40 -1.67 15.67
N LEU A 291 -11.40 -1.64 16.54
CA LEU A 291 -11.42 -2.39 17.79
C LEU A 291 -12.32 -1.68 18.82
N SER A 292 -12.96 -2.47 19.67
CA SER A 292 -13.67 -1.94 20.83
C SER A 292 -12.71 -1.40 21.89
N LEU A 293 -13.22 -0.55 22.78
CA LEU A 293 -12.43 -0.02 23.90
C LEU A 293 -11.87 -1.14 24.79
N ASP A 294 -12.65 -2.20 25.01
CA ASP A 294 -12.23 -3.37 25.78
C ASP A 294 -11.06 -4.09 25.09
N ALA A 295 -11.15 -4.30 23.78
CA ALA A 295 -10.06 -4.92 23.01
C ALA A 295 -8.77 -4.09 23.03
N LEU A 296 -8.88 -2.76 22.98
CA LEU A 296 -7.75 -1.85 23.12
C LEU A 296 -7.15 -1.90 24.52
N ALA A 297 -7.98 -1.97 25.56
CA ALA A 297 -7.54 -2.08 26.96
C ALA A 297 -6.79 -3.40 27.21
N ASP A 298 -7.21 -4.48 26.57
CA ASP A 298 -6.55 -5.79 26.61
C ASP A 298 -5.28 -5.88 25.74
N GLY A 299 -4.91 -4.78 25.06
CA GLY A 299 -3.72 -4.72 24.21
C GLY A 299 -3.80 -5.57 22.94
N LEU A 300 -5.01 -5.92 22.50
CA LEU A 300 -5.20 -6.72 21.29
C LEU A 300 -4.92 -5.88 20.03
N SER A 301 -4.35 -6.52 19.01
CA SER A 301 -4.10 -5.89 17.72
C SER A 301 -5.09 -6.37 16.65
N ALA A 302 -5.46 -5.47 15.75
CA ALA A 302 -6.33 -5.81 14.61
C ALA A 302 -5.70 -6.90 13.73
N ARG A 303 -4.36 -6.93 13.63
CA ARG A 303 -3.64 -7.98 12.90
C ARG A 303 -3.86 -9.34 13.51
N HIS A 304 -3.75 -9.44 14.83
CA HIS A 304 -3.99 -10.69 15.55
C HIS A 304 -5.40 -11.22 15.31
N LEU A 305 -6.41 -10.34 15.29
CA LEU A 305 -7.78 -10.73 14.96
C LEU A 305 -7.93 -11.25 13.52
N VAL A 306 -7.24 -10.65 12.55
CA VAL A 306 -7.24 -11.17 11.17
C VAL A 306 -6.54 -12.52 11.07
N GLU A 307 -5.46 -12.74 11.81
CA GLU A 307 -4.79 -14.04 11.89
C GLU A 307 -5.70 -15.12 12.49
N GLN A 308 -6.47 -14.79 13.53
CA GLN A 308 -7.48 -15.69 14.08
C GLN A 308 -8.58 -16.01 13.04
N LEU A 309 -9.05 -15.02 12.30
CA LEU A 309 -10.02 -15.21 11.21
C LEU A 309 -9.48 -16.15 10.12
N LEU A 310 -8.21 -16.00 9.73
CA LEU A 310 -7.56 -16.86 8.75
C LEU A 310 -7.46 -18.32 9.20
N ARG A 311 -7.23 -18.56 10.49
CA ARG A 311 -7.18 -19.93 11.06
C ARG A 311 -8.56 -20.57 11.13
N ALA A 312 -9.59 -19.79 11.41
CA ALA A 312 -10.95 -20.28 11.59
C ALA A 312 -11.69 -20.51 10.26
N ILE A 313 -11.39 -19.73 9.22
CA ILE A 313 -12.07 -19.81 7.93
C ILE A 313 -11.20 -20.64 6.97
N PRO A 314 -11.59 -21.89 6.65
CA PRO A 314 -10.77 -22.77 5.83
C PRO A 314 -10.66 -22.25 4.40
N GLN A 315 -9.46 -22.42 3.83
CA GLN A 315 -9.22 -22.15 2.41
C GLN A 315 -10.02 -23.14 1.54
N PRO A 316 -10.62 -22.69 0.43
CA PRO A 316 -11.28 -23.58 -0.50
C PRO A 316 -10.27 -24.48 -1.21
N MET A 317 -10.64 -25.73 -1.46
CA MET A 317 -9.85 -26.64 -2.30
C MET A 317 -10.19 -26.41 -3.76
N ILE A 318 -9.18 -26.13 -4.59
CA ILE A 318 -9.37 -25.77 -6.01
C ILE A 318 -8.62 -26.73 -6.94
N ALA A 319 -7.61 -27.44 -6.43
CA ALA A 319 -6.96 -28.55 -7.11
C ALA A 319 -6.47 -29.61 -6.09
N PRO A 320 -6.50 -30.91 -6.44
CA PRO A 320 -6.12 -32.00 -5.52
C PRO A 320 -4.62 -32.06 -5.16
N THR A 321 -3.73 -31.33 -5.85
CA THR A 321 -2.28 -31.32 -5.58
C THR A 321 -1.84 -30.43 -4.41
N GLN A 322 -2.75 -29.84 -3.63
CA GLN A 322 -2.40 -28.96 -2.51
C GLN A 322 -1.87 -29.71 -1.26
N GLU A 323 -1.84 -31.05 -1.24
CA GLU A 323 -1.37 -31.85 -0.09
C GLU A 323 0.16 -31.92 0.07
N GLU A 324 0.96 -31.66 -0.98
CA GLU A 324 2.43 -31.89 -0.91
C GLU A 324 3.24 -30.75 -0.27
N ALA A 325 2.61 -29.64 0.16
CA ALA A 325 3.31 -28.46 0.67
C ALA A 325 2.79 -27.93 2.03
N ALA A 326 2.22 -28.82 2.86
CA ALA A 326 1.84 -28.52 4.24
C ALA A 326 2.91 -28.98 5.24
#